data_AF-A0A943AVB8-F1
#
_entry.id   AF-A0A943AVB8-F1
#
_cell.length_a   1.000
_cell.length_b   1.000
_cell.length_c   1.000
_cell.angle_alpha   90.00
_cell.angle_beta   90.00
_cell.angle_gamma   90.00
#
_symmetry.space_group_name_H-M   'P 1'
#
loop_
_entity.id
_entity.type
_entity.pdbx_description
1 polymer ?
#
loop_
_entity_poly.entity_id
_entity_poly.type
_entity_poly.pdbx_seq_one_letter_code
_entity_poly.pdbx_strand_id
1 'polypeptide(L)'
;MSAELPRDAEGREIPLDTKVLYGDGGTARNIVYWVFTTDSDLEKEWRNCWRAVTDAGRKLDPGLMYLTEPDSWEKLEEDLGKIANHQTEVVCPYYDREIKDCEGCKLEGYDCSCSHAFLKDVMARIRKLRGED
;
A
#
# COMPACT_ATOMS: atom_id res chain seq x y z
N MET A 1 -24.00 -5.88 -19.80
CA MET A 1 -23.63 -5.38 -18.45
C MET A 1 -22.13 -5.40 -18.37
N SER A 2 -21.50 -4.24 -18.24
CA SER A 2 -20.09 -4.12 -17.88
C SER A 2 -20.01 -4.24 -16.36
N ALA A 3 -19.35 -5.28 -15.85
CA ALA A 3 -19.05 -5.35 -14.43
C ALA A 3 -18.05 -4.23 -14.08
N GLU A 4 -18.30 -3.49 -13.01
CA GLU A 4 -17.34 -2.51 -12.47
C GLU A 4 -16.05 -3.21 -12.07
N LEU A 5 -14.91 -2.53 -12.10
CA LEU A 5 -13.63 -3.12 -11.69
C LEU A 5 -13.62 -3.46 -10.19
N PRO A 6 -12.82 -4.45 -9.75
CA PRO A 6 -12.59 -4.69 -8.33
C PRO A 6 -12.02 -3.44 -7.66
N ARG A 7 -12.36 -3.23 -6.39
CA ARG A 7 -11.79 -2.17 -5.56
C ARG A 7 -10.99 -2.76 -4.42
N ASP A 8 -9.89 -2.11 -4.08
CA ASP A 8 -9.05 -2.49 -2.95
C ASP A 8 -9.65 -2.00 -1.62
N ALA A 9 -8.98 -2.30 -0.51
CA ALA A 9 -9.40 -1.93 0.85
C ALA A 9 -9.49 -0.41 1.06
N GLU A 10 -8.81 0.40 0.24
CA GLU A 10 -8.89 1.87 0.24
C GLU A 10 -9.91 2.40 -0.78
N GLY A 11 -10.67 1.51 -1.43
CA GLY A 11 -11.69 1.85 -2.42
C GLY A 11 -11.14 2.22 -3.81
N ARG A 12 -9.84 2.02 -4.05
CA ARG A 12 -9.16 2.30 -5.33
C ARG A 12 -9.48 1.19 -6.32
N GLU A 13 -9.74 1.56 -7.57
CA GLU A 13 -9.96 0.56 -8.63
C GLU A 13 -8.68 -0.24 -8.89
N ILE A 14 -8.81 -1.56 -8.95
CA ILE A 14 -7.72 -2.48 -9.22
C ILE A 14 -7.77 -2.88 -10.70
N PRO A 15 -6.72 -2.57 -11.48
CA PRO A 15 -6.58 -3.07 -12.85
C PRO A 15 -6.52 -4.61 -12.88
N LEU A 16 -7.21 -5.26 -13.81
CA LEU A 16 -7.25 -6.73 -13.90
C LEU A 16 -5.92 -7.38 -14.33
N ASP A 17 -4.95 -6.60 -14.79
CA ASP A 17 -3.57 -7.02 -15.06
C ASP A 17 -2.64 -6.88 -13.84
N THR A 18 -3.18 -6.47 -12.69
CA THR A 18 -2.47 -6.43 -11.40
C THR A 18 -1.95 -7.82 -11.05
N LYS A 19 -0.62 -7.92 -10.85
CA LYS A 19 0.08 -9.18 -10.56
C LYS A 19 0.30 -9.43 -9.08
N VAL A 20 0.24 -8.39 -8.26
CA VAL A 20 0.50 -8.47 -6.82
C VAL A 20 -0.50 -7.62 -6.08
N LEU A 21 -1.08 -8.18 -5.02
CA LEU A 21 -1.84 -7.45 -4.01
C LEU A 21 -1.24 -7.72 -2.63
N TYR A 22 -1.45 -6.82 -1.69
CA TYR A 22 -0.90 -6.91 -0.34
C TYR A 22 -2.01 -7.17 0.68
N GLY A 23 -1.77 -8.04 1.65
CA GLY A 23 -2.62 -8.13 2.84
C GLY A 23 -2.41 -6.95 3.79
N ASP A 24 -3.23 -6.85 4.83
CA ASP A 24 -3.15 -5.84 5.90
C ASP A 24 -1.75 -5.69 6.52
N GLY A 25 -1.04 -6.80 6.72
CA GLY A 25 0.33 -6.83 7.24
C GLY A 25 1.42 -6.75 6.17
N GLY A 26 1.14 -6.21 4.99
CA GLY A 26 2.13 -6.07 3.91
C GLY A 26 2.50 -7.37 3.19
N THR A 27 1.83 -8.49 3.49
CA THR A 27 2.15 -9.77 2.84
C THR A 27 1.74 -9.74 1.37
N ALA A 28 2.72 -9.81 0.47
CA ALA A 28 2.51 -9.88 -0.97
C ALA A 28 1.83 -11.20 -1.39
N ARG A 29 0.84 -11.09 -2.30
CA ARG A 29 0.09 -12.20 -2.89
C ARG A 29 0.16 -12.10 -4.41
N ASN A 30 0.74 -13.12 -5.04
CA ASN A 30 0.76 -13.21 -6.50
C ASN A 30 -0.65 -13.49 -7.02
N ILE A 31 -1.16 -12.64 -7.90
CA ILE A 31 -2.45 -12.79 -8.57
C ILE A 31 -2.22 -13.37 -9.96
N VAL A 32 -2.89 -14.49 -10.24
CA VAL A 32 -2.76 -15.22 -11.52
C VAL A 32 -3.94 -14.94 -12.46
N TYR A 33 -5.14 -14.77 -11.93
CA TYR A 33 -6.33 -14.40 -12.71
C TYR A 33 -7.45 -13.88 -11.80
N TRP A 34 -8.43 -13.25 -12.44
CA TRP A 34 -9.61 -12.70 -11.78
C TRP A 34 -10.87 -13.48 -12.18
N VAL A 35 -11.80 -13.61 -11.25
CA VAL A 35 -13.11 -14.21 -11.49
C VAL A 35 -14.19 -13.27 -10.96
N PHE A 36 -15.20 -13.01 -11.79
CA PHE A 36 -16.43 -12.35 -11.37
C PHE A 36 -17.52 -13.40 -11.15
N THR A 37 -18.15 -13.39 -9.98
CA THR A 37 -19.20 -14.35 -9.62
C THR A 37 -20.58 -13.70 -9.76
N THR A 38 -21.51 -14.35 -10.47
CA THR A 38 -22.87 -13.81 -10.74
C THR A 38 -24.00 -14.53 -10.02
N ASP A 39 -23.76 -15.73 -9.45
CA ASP A 39 -24.84 -16.69 -9.15
C ASP A 39 -25.14 -16.92 -7.66
N SER A 40 -26.41 -17.22 -7.39
CA SER A 40 -27.17 -17.24 -6.14
C SER A 40 -26.94 -18.42 -5.19
N ASP A 41 -26.25 -19.47 -5.62
CA ASP A 41 -26.00 -20.68 -4.83
C ASP A 41 -24.70 -20.63 -4.01
N LEU A 42 -23.85 -19.63 -4.25
CA LEU A 42 -22.75 -19.32 -3.34
C LEU A 42 -23.34 -18.59 -2.12
N GLU A 43 -22.71 -18.74 -0.94
CA GLU A 43 -23.09 -17.98 0.26
C GLU A 43 -23.29 -16.51 -0.09
N LYS A 44 -24.27 -15.83 0.53
CA LYS A 44 -24.72 -14.48 0.15
C LYS A 44 -23.58 -13.47 -0.09
N GLU A 45 -22.47 -13.65 0.59
CA GLU A 45 -21.24 -12.84 0.52
C GLU A 45 -20.45 -12.98 -0.79
N TRP A 46 -20.86 -13.87 -1.70
CA TRP A 46 -20.16 -14.21 -2.94
C TRP A 46 -20.96 -13.89 -4.20
N ARG A 47 -22.12 -13.24 -4.07
CA ARG A 47 -22.95 -12.86 -5.22
C ARG A 47 -22.48 -11.52 -5.79
N ASN A 48 -22.31 -11.46 -7.10
CA ASN A 48 -21.98 -10.24 -7.86
C ASN A 48 -20.68 -9.56 -7.39
N CYS A 49 -19.64 -10.34 -7.13
CA CYS A 49 -18.36 -9.83 -6.62
C CYS A 49 -17.16 -10.32 -7.42
N TRP A 50 -16.07 -9.56 -7.39
CA TRP A 50 -14.78 -9.98 -7.90
C TRP A 50 -14.01 -10.81 -6.87
N ARG A 51 -13.22 -11.75 -7.37
CA ARG A 51 -12.22 -12.49 -6.60
C ARG A 51 -10.89 -12.48 -7.33
N ALA A 52 -9.84 -12.14 -6.59
CA ALA A 52 -8.47 -12.30 -7.05
C ALA A 52 -8.01 -13.72 -6.73
N VAL A 53 -7.51 -14.47 -7.72
CA VAL A 53 -7.04 -15.84 -7.51
C VAL A 53 -5.52 -15.86 -7.45
N THR A 54 -4.98 -16.50 -6.43
CA THR A 54 -3.53 -16.62 -6.25
C THR A 54 -2.94 -17.83 -6.96
N ASP A 55 -1.63 -17.86 -7.12
CA ASP A 55 -0.85 -19.02 -7.57
C ASP A 55 -1.14 -20.30 -6.76
N ALA A 56 -1.35 -20.17 -5.45
CA ALA A 56 -1.79 -21.25 -4.56
C ALA A 56 -3.28 -21.65 -4.71
N GLY A 57 -4.01 -21.10 -5.69
CA GLY A 57 -5.42 -21.36 -5.92
C GLY A 57 -6.38 -20.75 -4.89
N ARG A 58 -5.88 -19.87 -4.00
CA ARG A 58 -6.72 -19.17 -3.01
C ARG A 58 -7.51 -18.06 -3.69
N LYS A 59 -8.77 -17.89 -3.28
CA LYS A 59 -9.63 -16.80 -3.73
C LYS A 59 -9.62 -15.73 -2.64
N LEU A 60 -9.19 -14.52 -2.99
CA LEU A 60 -9.12 -13.39 -2.09
C LEU A 60 -10.26 -12.41 -2.38
N ASP A 61 -10.76 -11.78 -1.32
CA ASP A 61 -11.62 -10.62 -1.45
C ASP A 61 -10.77 -9.38 -1.77
N PRO A 62 -10.91 -8.75 -2.93
CA PRO A 62 -10.15 -7.55 -3.25
C PRO A 62 -10.39 -6.41 -2.25
N GLY A 63 -11.58 -6.32 -1.64
CA GLY A 63 -11.90 -5.30 -0.63
C GLY A 63 -11.16 -5.49 0.70
N LEU A 64 -10.44 -6.59 0.88
CA LEU A 64 -9.57 -6.86 2.04
C LEU A 64 -8.08 -6.83 1.68
N MET A 65 -7.76 -6.40 0.45
CA MET A 65 -6.42 -6.38 -0.10
C MET A 65 -6.05 -4.95 -0.51
N TYR A 66 -4.76 -4.66 -0.58
CA TYR A 66 -4.24 -3.35 -0.92
C TYR A 66 -3.47 -3.42 -2.25
N LEU A 67 -3.69 -2.42 -3.12
CA LEU A 67 -2.97 -2.31 -4.39
C LEU A 67 -1.50 -1.93 -4.18
N THR A 68 -1.23 -1.11 -3.18
CA THR A 68 0.11 -0.75 -2.71
C THR A 68 0.35 -1.39 -1.36
N GLU A 69 1.60 -1.74 -1.05
CA GLU A 69 1.96 -2.23 0.28
C GLU A 69 1.47 -1.23 1.35
N PRO A 70 0.61 -1.67 2.30
CA PRO A 70 0.18 -0.81 3.39
C PRO A 70 1.35 -0.46 4.30
N ASP A 71 1.23 0.67 4.99
CA ASP A 71 2.20 1.06 6.00
C ASP A 71 2.02 0.21 7.27
N SER A 72 3.06 0.07 8.07
CA SER A 72 2.98 -0.61 9.38
C SER A 72 3.80 0.12 10.43
N TRP A 73 3.53 -0.16 11.71
CA TRP A 73 4.31 0.39 12.80
C TRP A 73 5.77 -0.08 12.73
N GLU A 74 5.99 -1.34 12.36
CA GLU A 74 7.31 -1.92 12.19
C GLU A 74 8.08 -1.24 11.05
N LYS A 75 7.41 -0.95 9.92
CA LYS A 75 8.01 -0.25 8.79
C LYS A 75 8.35 1.20 9.15
N LEU A 76 7.47 1.89 9.86
CA LEU A 76 7.73 3.25 10.35
C LEU A 76 8.91 3.27 11.32
N GLU A 77 8.99 2.30 12.24
CA GLU A 77 10.12 2.16 13.17
C GLU A 77 11.43 1.89 12.43
N GLU A 78 11.43 0.99 11.44
CA GLU A 78 12.59 0.70 10.60
C GLU A 78 13.07 1.96 9.86
N ASP A 79 12.16 2.67 9.19
CA ASP A 79 12.49 3.89 8.44
C ASP A 79 13.05 4.98 9.35
N LEU A 80 12.46 5.18 10.53
CA LEU A 80 12.97 6.11 11.53
C LEU A 80 14.34 5.67 12.06
N GLY A 81 14.56 4.38 12.23
CA GLY A 81 15.83 3.78 12.65
C GLY A 81 16.98 4.08 11.69
N LYS A 82 16.72 4.21 10.38
CA LYS A 82 17.71 4.60 9.36
C LYS A 82 18.35 5.96 9.64
N ILE A 83 17.66 6.86 10.35
CA ILE A 83 18.20 8.16 10.78
C ILE A 83 18.56 8.16 12.26
N ALA A 84 17.71 7.61 13.14
CA ALA A 84 17.94 7.68 14.58
C ALA A 84 19.21 6.91 15.02
N ASN A 85 19.55 5.82 14.34
CA ASN A 85 20.70 4.97 14.69
C ASN A 85 21.99 5.36 13.97
N HIS A 86 21.91 6.24 12.98
CA HIS A 86 23.05 6.70 12.19
C HIS A 86 23.13 8.20 12.36
N GLN A 87 24.17 8.76 12.98
CA GLN A 87 24.37 10.20 13.21
C GLN A 87 24.45 11.00 11.89
N THR A 88 23.34 11.08 11.19
CA THR A 88 23.17 11.65 9.88
C THR A 88 22.45 12.96 10.06
N GLU A 89 23.06 14.06 9.62
CA GLU A 89 22.45 15.39 9.70
C GLU A 89 21.35 15.61 8.64
N VAL A 90 21.02 14.57 7.87
CA VAL A 90 20.11 14.63 6.73
C VAL A 90 19.08 13.51 6.78
N VAL A 91 17.90 13.78 6.22
CA VAL A 91 16.76 12.84 6.24
C VAL A 91 16.71 11.91 5.03
N CYS A 92 17.64 12.00 4.09
CA CYS A 92 17.67 11.17 2.88
C CYS A 92 17.56 9.65 3.16
N PRO A 93 18.26 9.08 4.18
CA PRO A 93 18.19 7.66 4.46
C PRO A 93 16.79 7.14 4.81
N TYR A 94 15.92 7.97 5.39
CA TYR A 94 14.52 7.58 5.67
C TYR A 94 13.72 7.27 4.39
N TYR A 95 14.13 7.85 3.26
CA TYR A 95 13.52 7.60 1.95
C TYR A 95 14.31 6.58 1.11
N ASP A 96 15.20 5.81 1.74
CA ASP A 96 16.10 4.87 1.08
C ASP A 96 16.95 5.53 -0.03
N ARG A 97 17.37 6.77 0.22
CA ARG A 97 18.21 7.55 -0.72
C ARG A 97 19.58 7.82 -0.16
N GLU A 98 20.56 7.90 -1.07
CA GLU A 98 21.89 8.38 -0.75
C GLU A 98 21.86 9.85 -0.31
N ILE A 99 22.84 10.22 0.51
CA ILE A 99 22.95 11.59 1.03
C ILE A 99 23.15 12.57 -0.13
N LYS A 100 22.27 13.59 -0.20
CA LYS A 100 22.23 14.64 -1.25
C LYS A 100 21.84 14.15 -2.65
N ASP A 101 21.31 12.94 -2.78
CA ASP A 101 20.64 12.49 -3.99
C ASP A 101 19.22 13.08 -4.04
N CYS A 102 19.12 14.30 -4.58
CA CYS A 102 17.88 15.09 -4.60
C CYS A 102 17.04 14.91 -5.86
N GLU A 103 17.59 14.36 -6.95
CA GLU A 103 16.92 14.26 -8.24
C GLU A 103 15.78 13.22 -8.19
N GLY A 104 14.54 13.63 -8.43
CA GLY A 104 13.37 12.77 -8.29
C GLY A 104 13.02 12.43 -6.84
N CYS A 105 13.50 13.21 -5.87
CA CYS A 105 13.17 12.99 -4.46
C CYS A 105 11.68 13.22 -4.22
N LYS A 106 11.04 12.42 -3.36
CA LYS A 106 9.63 12.64 -2.96
C LYS A 106 9.42 14.05 -2.37
N LEU A 107 10.47 14.61 -1.79
CA LEU A 107 10.49 15.95 -1.21
C LEU A 107 10.97 17.03 -2.19
N GLU A 108 11.27 16.68 -3.44
CA GLU A 108 11.64 17.64 -4.47
C GLU A 108 10.46 18.60 -4.73
N GLY A 109 10.73 19.90 -4.77
CA GLY A 109 9.70 20.93 -4.98
C GLY A 109 8.87 21.30 -3.74
N TYR A 110 9.19 20.78 -2.55
CA TYR A 110 8.59 21.29 -1.30
C TYR A 110 9.16 22.68 -0.96
N ASP A 111 8.27 23.62 -0.61
CA ASP A 111 8.64 25.00 -0.22
C ASP A 111 9.31 25.11 1.19
N CYS A 112 9.75 23.99 1.77
CA CYS A 112 10.28 23.94 3.13
C CYS A 112 11.51 23.01 3.20
N SER A 113 12.23 23.05 4.32
CA SER A 113 13.40 22.17 4.52
C SER A 113 12.99 20.70 4.52
N CYS A 114 13.88 19.82 4.04
CA CYS A 114 13.63 18.38 4.01
C CYS A 114 13.26 17.83 5.39
N SER A 115 13.86 18.35 6.48
CA SER A 115 13.52 17.96 7.85
C SER A 115 12.08 18.31 8.23
N HIS A 116 11.56 19.45 7.78
CA HIS A 116 10.17 19.83 8.04
C HIS A 116 9.18 18.98 7.23
N ALA A 117 9.49 18.73 5.95
CA ALA A 117 8.67 17.85 5.12
C ALA A 117 8.68 16.40 5.63
N PHE A 118 9.82 15.91 6.09
CA PHE A 118 9.96 14.63 6.79
C PHE A 118 9.05 14.53 8.03
N LEU A 119 9.05 15.53 8.92
CA LEU A 119 8.18 15.51 10.10
C LEU A 119 6.70 15.45 9.72
N LYS A 120 6.29 16.15 8.66
CA LYS A 120 4.92 16.08 8.13
C LYS A 120 4.59 14.69 7.59
N ASP A 121 5.50 14.06 6.87
CA ASP A 121 5.34 12.70 6.35
C ASP A 121 5.18 11.68 7.50
N VAL A 122 6.05 11.74 8.51
CA VAL A 122 5.94 10.90 9.73
C VAL A 122 4.60 11.11 10.43
N MET A 123 4.17 12.36 10.61
CA MET A 123 2.85 12.64 11.22
C MET A 123 1.70 12.06 10.39
N ALA A 124 1.77 12.14 9.06
CA ALA A 124 0.76 11.59 8.17
C ALA A 124 0.70 10.05 8.27
N ARG A 125 1.87 9.39 8.27
CA ARG A 125 1.97 7.94 8.49
C ARG A 125 1.37 7.52 9.82
N ILE A 126 1.69 8.24 10.91
CA ILE A 126 1.13 7.97 12.24
C ILE A 126 -0.40 8.10 12.25
N ARG A 127 -0.96 9.13 11.61
CA ARG A 127 -2.42 9.30 11.52
C ARG A 127 -3.06 8.14 10.77
N LYS A 128 -2.51 7.78 9.62
CA LYS A 128 -2.98 6.63 8.83
C LYS A 128 -2.91 5.32 9.62
N LEU A 129 -1.82 5.08 10.34
CA LEU A 129 -1.63 3.89 11.20
C LEU A 129 -2.57 3.85 12.40
N ARG A 130 -3.07 5.01 12.84
CA ARG A 130 -4.11 5.11 13.88
C ARG A 130 -5.53 4.91 13.33
N GLY A 131 -5.68 4.75 12.01
CA GLY A 131 -6.97 4.68 11.32
C GLY A 131 -7.64 6.05 11.15
N GLU A 132 -6.86 7.14 11.18
CA GLU A 132 -7.34 8.49 10.88
C GLU A 132 -7.15 8.77 9.37
N ASP A 133 -8.19 9.32 8.72
CA ASP A 133 -8.17 9.80 7.31
C ASP A 133 -7.57 11.22 7.19
#